data_AF-A0A3D1TJ23-F1
#
_entry.id   AF-A0A3D1TJ23-F1
#
_cell.length_a   1.000
_cell.length_b   1.000
_cell.length_c   1.000
_cell.angle_alpha   90.00
_cell.angle_beta   90.00
_cell.angle_gamma   90.00
#
_symmetry.space_group_name_H-M   'P 1'
#
loop_
_entity.id
_entity.type
_entity.pdbx_description
1 polymer ?
#
loop_
_entity_poly.entity_id
_entity_poly.type
_entity_poly.pdbx_seq_one_letter_code
_entity_poly.pdbx_strand_id
1 'polypeptide(L)' 'MEHEAVIRQCIAERLGGADFGLSKAIYKFEKIKRAKRAAQKENPGIELLDMGVGEPDDMADALVRDRLKLEVDQLEN' A
#
# COMPACT_ATOMS: atom_id res chain seq x y z
N MET A 1 -6.26 22.26 -27.95
CA MET A 1 -6.22 20.79 -28.09
C MET A 1 -4.79 20.25 -27.94
N GLU A 2 -3.79 20.81 -28.62
CA GLU A 2 -2.38 20.37 -28.50
C GLU A 2 -1.80 20.52 -27.08
N HIS A 3 -2.01 21.67 -26.44
CA HIS A 3 -1.49 21.93 -25.08
C HIS A 3 -2.03 20.96 -24.02
N GLU A 4 -3.27 20.50 -24.14
CA GLU A 4 -3.87 19.56 -23.18
C GLU A 4 -3.24 18.17 -23.29
N ALA A 5 -2.96 17.72 -24.52
CA ALA A 5 -2.28 16.45 -24.76
C ALA A 5 -0.86 16.46 -24.18
N VAL A 6 -0.12 17.57 -24.36
CA VAL A 6 1.23 17.75 -23.82
C VAL A 6 1.21 17.73 -22.28
N ILE A 7 0.28 18.44 -21.64
CA ILE A 7 0.17 18.45 -20.17
C ILE A 7 -0.12 17.05 -19.63
N ARG A 8 -1.06 16.31 -20.24
CA ARG A 8 -1.38 14.94 -19.84
C ARG A 8 -0.16 14.02 -19.98
N GLN A 9 0.61 14.15 -21.05
CA GLN A 9 1.83 13.38 -21.28
C GLN A 9 2.90 13.68 -20.21
N CYS A 10 3.16 14.96 -19.90
CA CYS A 10 4.12 15.33 -18.87
C CYS A 10 3.72 14.83 -17.46
N ILE A 11 2.41 14.83 -17.15
CA ILE A 11 1.90 14.27 -15.89
C ILE A 11 2.11 12.75 -15.87
N ALA A 12 1.77 12.07 -16.96
CA ALA A 12 1.93 10.62 -17.08
C ALA A 12 3.41 10.21 -16.89
N GLU A 13 4.35 10.88 -17.55
CA GLU A 13 5.79 10.61 -17.41
C GLU A 13 6.29 10.73 -15.96
N ARG A 14 5.78 11.71 -15.21
CA ARG A 14 6.12 11.87 -13.79
C ARG A 14 5.53 10.79 -12.88
N LEU A 15 4.35 10.28 -13.24
CA LEU A 15 3.67 9.26 -12.46
C LEU A 15 4.14 7.85 -12.80
N GLY A 16 4.86 7.64 -13.91
CA GLY A 16 5.40 6.33 -14.31
C GLY A 16 5.06 5.89 -15.73
N GLY A 17 4.70 6.84 -16.60
CA GLY A 17 4.29 6.63 -17.99
C GLY A 17 2.77 6.59 -18.18
N ALA A 18 2.32 6.59 -19.44
CA ALA A 18 0.90 6.55 -19.82
C ALA A 18 0.18 5.29 -19.28
N ASP A 19 0.93 4.22 -19.02
CA ASP A 19 0.42 2.95 -18.51
C ASP A 19 0.52 2.80 -16.98
N PHE A 20 0.96 3.85 -16.27
CA PHE A 20 1.08 3.80 -14.82
C PHE A 20 -0.27 3.52 -14.16
N GLY A 21 -0.32 2.50 -13.31
CA GLY A 21 -1.56 2.05 -12.66
C GLY A 21 -2.53 1.27 -13.55
N LEU A 22 -2.29 1.15 -14.86
CA LEU A 22 -3.10 0.31 -15.77
C LEU A 22 -2.69 -1.16 -15.74
N SER A 23 -1.48 -1.44 -15.27
CA SER A 23 -0.98 -2.79 -15.00
C SER A 23 -1.88 -3.51 -13.98
N LYS A 24 -2.42 -4.67 -14.38
CA LYS A 24 -3.13 -5.60 -13.49
C LYS A 24 -2.20 -6.62 -12.83
N ALA A 25 -0.88 -6.41 -12.91
CA ALA A 25 0.09 -7.33 -12.34
C ALA A 25 -0.03 -7.36 -10.81
N ILE A 26 -0.34 -8.54 -10.27
CA ILE A 26 -0.41 -8.72 -8.82
C ILE A 26 1.00 -8.57 -8.24
N TYR A 27 1.16 -7.61 -7.32
CA TYR A 27 2.41 -7.35 -6.63
C TYR A 27 2.89 -8.57 -5.84
N LYS A 28 4.21 -8.80 -5.82
CA LYS A 28 4.82 -10.03 -5.27
C LYS A 28 4.40 -10.33 -3.83
N PHE A 29 4.28 -9.32 -2.96
CA PHE A 29 3.89 -9.53 -1.57
C PHE A 29 2.40 -9.89 -1.41
N GLU A 30 1.53 -9.45 -2.30
CA GLU A 30 0.12 -9.89 -2.29
C GLU A 30 -0.01 -11.37 -2.68
N LYS A 31 0.83 -11.85 -3.62
CA LYS A 31 0.90 -13.28 -3.92
C LYS A 31 1.30 -14.10 -2.68
N ILE A 32 2.29 -13.63 -1.93
CA ILE A 32 2.75 -14.27 -0.69
C ILE A 32 1.65 -14.22 0.38
N LYS A 33 0.99 -13.07 0.59
CA LYS A 33 -0.13 -12.93 1.54
C LYS A 33 -1.28 -13.89 1.23
N ARG A 34 -1.61 -14.11 -0.05
CA ARG A 34 -2.64 -15.08 -0.46
C ARG A 34 -2.23 -16.52 -0.17
N ALA A 35 -0.99 -16.89 -0.50
CA ALA A 35 -0.45 -18.21 -0.20
C ALA A 35 -0.42 -18.49 1.31
N LYS A 36 0.02 -17.51 2.12
CA LYS A 36 0.01 -17.56 3.59
C LYS A 36 -1.40 -17.85 4.14
N ARG A 37 -2.40 -17.07 3.72
CA ARG A 37 -3.80 -17.24 4.13
C ARG A 37 -4.37 -18.61 3.73
N ALA A 38 -4.03 -19.11 2.53
CA ALA A 38 -4.46 -20.43 2.08
C ALA A 38 -3.85 -21.54 2.96
N ALA A 39 -2.54 -21.49 3.22
CA ALA A 39 -1.85 -22.45 4.07
C ALA A 39 -2.41 -22.49 5.51
N GLN A 40 -2.70 -21.31 6.10
CA GLN A 40 -3.34 -21.21 7.42
C GLN A 40 -4.74 -21.83 7.45
N LYS A 41 -5.52 -21.63 6.39
CA LYS A 41 -6.87 -22.20 6.28
C LYS A 41 -6.85 -23.72 6.13
N GLU A 42 -5.89 -24.24 5.37
CA GLU A 42 -5.73 -25.68 5.15
C GLU A 42 -5.13 -26.40 6.36
N ASN A 43 -4.39 -25.69 7.22
CA ASN A 43 -3.68 -26.26 8.37
C ASN A 43 -3.98 -25.48 9.67
N PRO A 44 -5.24 -25.43 10.15
CA PRO A 44 -5.65 -24.57 11.27
C PRO A 44 -5.02 -24.92 12.62
N GLY A 45 -4.45 -26.12 12.77
CA GLY A 45 -3.77 -26.56 13.99
C GLY A 45 -2.25 -26.40 13.96
N ILE A 46 -1.69 -25.88 12.87
CA ILE A 46 -0.24 -25.71 12.71
C ILE A 46 0.09 -24.22 12.83
N GLU A 47 0.99 -23.90 13.76
CA GLU A 47 1.53 -22.56 13.87
C GLU A 47 2.42 -22.25 12.66
N LEU A 48 2.07 -21.17 11.93
CA LEU A 48 2.86 -20.70 10.81
C LEU A 48 3.73 -19.52 11.25
N LEU A 49 5.05 -19.73 11.30
CA LEU A 49 6.02 -18.68 11.58
C LEU A 49 6.20 -17.78 10.35
N ASP A 50 5.62 -16.58 10.38
CA ASP A 50 5.74 -15.61 9.29
C ASP A 50 6.93 -14.66 9.52
N MET A 51 8.03 -14.94 8.82
CA MET A 51 9.21 -14.06 8.77
C MET A 51 9.19 -13.15 7.52
N GLY A 52 8.04 -13.01 6.88
CA GLY A 52 7.84 -12.25 5.65
C GLY A 52 7.68 -10.75 5.89
N VAL A 53 6.70 -10.15 5.21
CA VAL A 53 6.39 -8.73 5.40
C VAL A 53 5.72 -8.58 6.76
N GLY A 54 6.36 -7.84 7.67
CA GLY A 54 5.77 -7.54 8.98
C GLY A 54 4.42 -6.86 8.84
N GLU A 55 3.49 -7.21 9.72
CA GLU A 55 2.21 -6.54 9.88
C GLU A 55 2.38 -5.55 11.05
N PRO A 56 2.26 -4.22 10.83
CA PRO A 56 2.35 -3.23 11.89
C PRO A 56 1.04 -3.24 12.70
N ASP A 57 0.80 -4.34 13.39
CA ASP A 57 -0.44 -4.60 14.13
C ASP A 57 -0.42 -3.96 15.52
N ASP A 58 0.76 -3.56 15.99
CA ASP A 58 0.92 -2.83 17.23
C ASP A 58 0.48 -1.37 17.09
N MET A 59 -0.07 -0.84 18.18
CA MET A 59 -0.39 0.57 18.25
C MET A 59 0.88 1.40 18.07
N ALA A 60 0.81 2.40 17.19
CA ALA A 60 1.84 3.42 17.11
C ALA A 60 2.07 4.08 18.48
N ASP A 61 3.30 4.54 18.72
CA ASP A 61 3.69 5.22 19.96
C ASP A 61 2.71 6.35 20.32
N ALA A 62 2.49 6.54 21.62
CA ALA A 62 1.55 7.53 22.14
C ALA A 62 1.85 8.95 21.61
N LEU A 63 3.12 9.35 21.56
CA LEU A 63 3.53 10.68 21.08
C LEU A 63 3.14 10.90 19.61
N VAL A 64 3.31 9.88 18.77
CA VAL A 64 2.92 9.94 17.35
C VAL A 64 1.41 10.09 17.22
N ARG A 65 0.66 9.29 17.99
CA ARG A 65 -0.81 9.32 17.97
C ARG A 65 -1.36 10.62 18.50
N ASP A 66 -0.70 11.25 19.47
CA ASP A 66 -1.16 12.52 20.05
C ASP A 66 -0.89 13.69 19.12
N ARG A 67 0.28 13.71 18.46
CA ARG A 67 0.55 14.68 17.40
C ARG A 67 -0.45 14.53 16.26
N LEU A 68 -0.72 13.31 15.81
CA LEU A 68 -1.67 13.03 14.73
C LEU A 68 -3.06 13.59 15.04
N LYS A 69 -3.61 13.33 16.24
CA LYS A 69 -4.94 13.85 16.64
C LYS A 69 -5.04 15.36 16.58
N LEU A 70 -3.94 16.08 16.83
CA LEU A 70 -3.90 17.53 16.72
C LEU A 70 -3.79 17.99 15.26
N GLU A 71 -3.07 17.26 14.42
CA GLU A 71 -2.82 17.64 13.02
C GLU A 71 -3.99 17.35 12.08
N VAL A 72 -4.74 16.28 12.32
CA VAL A 72 -5.73 15.78 11.34
C VAL A 72 -6.89 16.73 11.07
N ASP A 73 -7.18 17.65 11.99
CA ASP A 73 -8.29 18.60 11.87
C ASP A 73 -7.83 20.02 11.47
N GLN A 74 -6.54 20.23 11.22
CA GLN A 74 -5.99 21.53 10.81
C GLN A 74 -6.18 21.76 9.30
N LEU A 75 -6.56 22.97 8.91
CA LEU A 75 -6.91 23.32 7.52
C LEU A 75 -5.71 23.23 6.57
N GLU A 76 -4.51 23.43 7.11
CA GLU A 76 -3.25 23.37 6.39
C GLU A 76 -2.77 21.95 6.04
N ASN A 77 -3.43 20.89 6.54
CA ASN A 77 -3.05 19.48 6.38
C ASN A 77 -3.99 18.66 5.48
#